data_AF-A0AAE0LQ75-F1
#
_entry.id   AF-A0AAE0LQ75-F1
#
_cell.length_a   1.000
_cell.length_b   1.000
_cell.length_c   1.000
_cell.angle_alpha   90.00
_cell.angle_beta   90.00
_cell.angle_gamma   90.00
#
_symmetry.space_group_name_H-M   'P 1'
#
loop_
_entity.id
_entity.type
_entity.pdbx_description
1 polymer ?
#
loop_
_entity_poly.entity_id
_entity_poly.type
_entity_poly.pdbx_seq_one_letter_code
_entity_poly.pdbx_strand_id
1 'polypeptide(L)'
;MPNGDMAAGDSTPLKVTNILSSRKLRLLIPATLFIGIYIVFGHRYTYDALSNIPSPAAWSKGQPDSTTPTDESAVDWSQFAYTQYVTDNEYLCNSVMLLERLQHVNSRADRVMMYPSYMLDQGAKPGSSPTSSNARLLIKARDEYGAKLVPIEVQSREGNDKTWAESFTKLLAFNQTQYKRVLSLDSDSVVLQNMDELFLLPSCPVAMPRAYWLYPETKILSSQLVLVEPSEHEFARVMAKVDAAGPDDYDMEILNYLYGDTALVLPHRPYDLLTQVFRWEGDEYAKYLGDENEAWDPVAVFNEAKFLHFSDWPVPKPWKENTNFRNQKQPACRVRKGTEYCVERDLWNGFYEDFMQRRKRIC
;
A
#
# COMPACT_ATOMS: atom_id res chain seq x y z
N MET A 1 -50.81 -61.37 -22.29
CA MET A 1 -51.52 -60.16 -22.79
C MET A 1 -51.55 -59.15 -21.65
N PRO A 2 -51.21 -57.85 -21.83
CA PRO A 2 -50.74 -57.12 -23.02
C PRO A 2 -49.20 -56.87 -22.96
N ASN A 3 -48.43 -56.93 -24.05
CA ASN A 3 -48.21 -55.96 -25.15
C ASN A 3 -47.61 -54.61 -24.72
N GLY A 4 -46.34 -54.41 -25.09
CA GLY A 4 -45.60 -53.15 -25.01
C GLY A 4 -44.30 -53.27 -25.80
N ASP A 5 -44.39 -53.09 -27.12
CA ASP A 5 -43.27 -53.14 -28.06
C ASP A 5 -42.32 -51.96 -27.88
N MET A 6 -41.03 -52.28 -27.97
CA MET A 6 -39.87 -51.39 -27.90
C MET A 6 -39.79 -50.48 -29.13
N ALA A 7 -39.72 -49.17 -28.91
CA ALA A 7 -39.33 -48.21 -29.94
C ALA A 7 -37.80 -48.11 -30.01
N ALA A 8 -37.25 -48.39 -31.18
CA ALA A 8 -35.84 -48.23 -31.51
C ALA A 8 -35.46 -46.73 -31.53
N GLY A 9 -34.50 -46.35 -30.69
CA GLY A 9 -33.86 -45.03 -30.71
C GLY A 9 -32.69 -45.02 -31.70
N ASP A 10 -32.86 -44.25 -32.77
CA ASP A 10 -31.88 -43.99 -33.82
C ASP A 10 -30.68 -43.19 -33.24
N SER A 11 -29.46 -43.69 -33.45
CA SER A 11 -28.22 -43.05 -32.98
C SER A 11 -27.46 -42.45 -34.16
N THR A 12 -27.59 -41.15 -34.36
CA THR A 12 -26.78 -40.39 -35.33
C THR A 12 -25.53 -39.83 -34.65
N PRO A 13 -24.32 -39.95 -35.26
CA PRO A 13 -23.09 -39.48 -34.64
C PRO A 13 -22.97 -37.95 -34.78
N LEU A 14 -22.73 -37.26 -33.66
CA LEU A 14 -22.46 -35.82 -33.60
C LEU A 14 -21.17 -35.48 -34.36
N LYS A 15 -21.31 -34.88 -35.55
CA LYS A 15 -20.19 -34.30 -36.30
C LYS A 15 -19.69 -33.04 -35.58
N VAL A 16 -18.42 -33.03 -35.20
CA VAL A 16 -17.69 -31.93 -34.52
C VAL A 16 -17.83 -30.58 -35.27
N THR A 17 -18.09 -30.61 -36.57
CA THR A 17 -18.30 -29.42 -37.41
C THR A 17 -19.58 -28.64 -37.11
N ASN A 18 -20.56 -29.21 -36.41
CA ASN A 18 -21.80 -28.51 -36.02
C ASN A 18 -21.69 -27.75 -34.68
N ILE A 19 -20.62 -27.94 -33.91
CA ILE A 19 -20.42 -27.22 -32.64
C ILE A 19 -19.99 -25.77 -32.92
N LEU A 20 -19.23 -25.54 -34.00
CA LEU A 20 -18.73 -24.20 -34.40
C LEU A 20 -19.75 -23.34 -35.17
N SER A 21 -20.90 -23.89 -35.57
CA SER A 21 -21.96 -23.15 -36.30
C SER A 21 -23.08 -22.62 -35.41
N SER A 22 -23.04 -22.92 -34.10
CA SER A 22 -24.04 -22.46 -33.14
C SER A 22 -24.02 -20.93 -32.96
N ARG A 23 -25.15 -20.27 -33.24
CA ARG A 23 -25.37 -18.84 -32.98
C ARG A 23 -25.04 -18.43 -31.53
N LYS A 24 -25.25 -19.34 -30.57
CA LYS A 24 -24.93 -19.09 -29.15
C LYS A 24 -23.42 -19.04 -28.89
N LEU A 25 -22.63 -19.87 -29.61
CA LEU A 25 -21.17 -19.90 -29.48
C LEU A 25 -20.50 -18.69 -30.15
N ARG A 26 -21.07 -18.19 -31.26
CA ARG A 26 -20.61 -16.97 -31.95
C ARG A 26 -20.75 -15.68 -31.13
N LEU A 27 -21.66 -15.65 -30.16
CA LEU A 27 -21.83 -14.51 -29.25
C LEU A 27 -20.98 -14.66 -27.97
N LEU A 28 -20.76 -15.88 -27.50
CA LEU A 28 -19.97 -16.14 -26.30
C LEU A 28 -18.47 -15.87 -26.49
N ILE A 29 -17.89 -16.22 -27.63
CA ILE A 29 -16.46 -16.01 -27.91
C ILE A 29 -16.06 -14.53 -27.95
N PRO A 30 -16.76 -13.63 -28.67
CA PRO A 30 -16.45 -12.20 -28.60
C PRO A 30 -16.77 -11.63 -27.23
N ALA A 31 -17.83 -12.09 -26.54
CA ALA A 31 -18.13 -11.61 -25.18
C ALA A 31 -17.03 -11.97 -24.18
N THR A 32 -16.47 -13.18 -24.22
CA THR A 32 -15.36 -13.56 -23.33
C THR A 32 -14.06 -12.85 -23.70
N LEU A 33 -13.79 -12.59 -24.98
CA LEU A 33 -12.67 -11.77 -25.43
C LEU A 33 -12.83 -10.31 -25.02
N PHE A 34 -14.02 -9.71 -25.14
CA PHE A 34 -14.30 -8.36 -24.69
C PHE A 34 -14.20 -8.23 -23.16
N ILE A 35 -14.71 -9.22 -22.40
CA ILE A 35 -14.55 -9.26 -20.95
C ILE A 35 -13.06 -9.43 -20.58
N GLY A 36 -12.32 -10.30 -21.28
CA GLY A 36 -10.88 -10.47 -21.06
C GLY A 36 -10.07 -9.20 -21.37
N ILE A 37 -10.37 -8.53 -22.47
CA ILE A 37 -9.78 -7.24 -22.86
C ILE A 37 -10.19 -6.16 -21.86
N TYR A 38 -11.46 -6.09 -21.43
CA TYR A 38 -11.90 -5.12 -20.44
C TYR A 38 -11.29 -5.36 -19.06
N ILE A 39 -11.07 -6.62 -18.66
CA ILE A 39 -10.37 -6.95 -17.42
C ILE A 39 -8.89 -6.56 -17.54
N VAL A 40 -8.21 -6.92 -18.63
CA VAL A 40 -6.77 -6.65 -18.82
C VAL A 40 -6.47 -5.17 -19.04
N PHE A 41 -7.22 -4.50 -19.91
CA PHE A 41 -7.02 -3.08 -20.23
C PHE A 41 -7.76 -2.14 -19.27
N GLY A 42 -8.93 -2.52 -18.75
CA GLY A 42 -9.61 -1.77 -17.69
C GLY A 42 -8.87 -1.81 -16.35
N HIS A 43 -8.11 -2.89 -16.07
CA HIS A 43 -7.13 -2.87 -14.98
C HIS A 43 -6.14 -1.73 -15.19
N ARG A 44 -5.49 -1.65 -16.35
CA ARG A 44 -4.50 -0.59 -16.64
C ARG A 44 -5.09 0.82 -16.59
N TYR A 45 -6.28 1.02 -17.15
CA TYR A 45 -6.92 2.34 -17.23
C TYR A 45 -7.30 2.94 -15.87
N THR A 46 -7.61 2.12 -14.85
CA THR A 46 -7.95 2.66 -13.52
C THR A 46 -6.70 3.06 -12.74
N TYR A 47 -5.60 2.31 -12.84
CA TYR A 47 -4.36 2.68 -12.15
C TYR A 47 -3.68 3.91 -12.75
N ASP A 48 -3.78 4.08 -14.08
CA ASP A 48 -3.13 5.21 -14.77
C ASP A 48 -3.98 6.50 -14.76
N ALA A 49 -5.20 6.46 -14.22
CA ALA A 49 -6.10 7.63 -14.27
C ALA A 49 -5.56 8.82 -13.45
N LEU A 50 -4.91 8.54 -12.31
CA LEU A 50 -4.28 9.58 -11.48
C LEU A 50 -2.92 10.03 -12.03
N SER A 51 -2.15 9.14 -12.65
CA SER A 51 -0.83 9.46 -13.23
C SER A 51 -0.92 10.22 -14.56
N ASN A 52 -2.08 10.21 -15.23
CA ASN A 52 -2.30 10.89 -16.51
C ASN A 52 -2.89 12.31 -16.39
N ILE A 53 -3.04 12.89 -15.20
CA ILE A 53 -3.50 14.28 -15.06
C ILE A 53 -2.39 15.21 -15.58
N PRO A 54 -2.60 15.95 -16.68
CA PRO A 54 -1.56 16.82 -17.24
C PRO A 54 -1.26 17.95 -16.25
N SER A 55 0.01 18.15 -15.91
CA SER A 55 0.42 19.35 -15.16
C SER A 55 0.07 20.60 -15.98
N PRO A 56 -0.48 21.66 -15.36
CA PRO A 56 -0.64 22.97 -16.00
C PRO A 56 0.72 23.63 -16.30
N ALA A 57 1.37 23.20 -17.38
CA ALA A 57 2.52 23.80 -18.05
C ALA A 57 3.79 24.13 -17.21
N ALA A 58 4.78 23.23 -17.36
CA ALA A 58 6.17 23.51 -17.70
C ALA A 58 7.01 24.39 -16.77
N TRP A 59 7.65 23.76 -15.77
CA TRP A 59 9.07 23.99 -15.46
C TRP A 59 9.72 22.74 -14.87
N SER A 60 10.34 21.94 -15.72
CA SER A 60 11.37 20.98 -15.32
C SER A 60 12.61 21.28 -16.15
N LYS A 61 13.55 22.02 -15.55
CA LYS A 61 14.92 22.15 -16.06
C LYS A 61 15.87 21.61 -15.01
N GLY A 62 16.49 20.48 -15.35
CA GLY A 62 17.84 20.14 -14.95
C GLY A 62 18.00 19.58 -13.55
N GLN A 63 17.93 18.26 -13.43
CA GLN A 63 18.67 17.57 -12.38
C GLN A 63 19.86 16.86 -13.03
N PRO A 64 21.10 17.09 -12.56
CA PRO A 64 22.26 16.40 -13.09
C PRO A 64 22.25 14.95 -12.60
N ASP A 65 22.24 14.03 -13.55
CA ASP A 65 22.44 12.62 -13.32
C ASP A 65 23.90 12.40 -12.87
N SER A 66 24.10 12.17 -11.58
CA SER A 66 25.40 11.87 -11.02
C SER A 66 25.25 10.87 -9.89
N THR A 67 25.06 9.61 -10.27
CA THR A 67 25.47 8.48 -9.44
C THR A 67 26.17 7.45 -10.30
N THR A 68 27.42 7.18 -9.94
CA THR A 68 28.23 6.07 -10.42
C THR A 68 27.41 4.78 -10.37
N PRO A 69 27.36 3.96 -11.43
CA PRO A 69 26.61 2.72 -11.39
C PRO A 69 27.31 1.75 -10.45
N THR A 70 26.82 1.64 -9.21
CA THR A 70 26.91 0.37 -8.49
C THR A 70 26.21 -0.66 -9.36
N ASP A 71 26.94 -1.70 -9.74
CA ASP A 71 26.44 -2.78 -10.59
C ASP A 71 25.22 -3.44 -9.92
N GLU A 72 24.01 -2.95 -10.23
CA GLU A 72 22.75 -3.43 -9.65
C GLU A 72 22.52 -4.92 -9.92
N SER A 73 23.22 -5.49 -10.90
CA SER A 73 23.17 -6.92 -11.20
C SER A 73 23.81 -7.79 -10.12
N ALA A 74 24.59 -7.20 -9.20
CA ALA A 74 25.28 -7.88 -8.11
C ALA A 74 24.51 -7.88 -6.77
N VAL A 75 23.36 -7.21 -6.67
CA VAL A 75 22.60 -7.13 -5.41
C VAL A 75 21.76 -8.40 -5.22
N ASP A 76 22.02 -9.13 -4.12
CA ASP A 76 21.17 -10.22 -3.67
C ASP A 76 19.92 -9.69 -2.95
N TRP A 77 18.85 -9.48 -3.72
CA TRP A 77 17.58 -8.94 -3.23
C TRP A 77 16.86 -9.84 -2.21
N SER A 78 17.21 -11.12 -2.10
CA SER A 78 16.62 -12.04 -1.11
C SER A 78 17.02 -11.72 0.33
N GLN A 79 18.03 -10.87 0.51
CA GLN A 79 18.47 -10.37 1.82
C GLN A 79 17.61 -9.22 2.35
N PHE A 80 16.66 -8.73 1.55
CA PHE A 80 15.82 -7.59 1.87
C PHE A 80 14.34 -7.97 1.82
N ALA A 81 13.51 -7.30 2.62
CA ALA A 81 12.07 -7.47 2.53
C ALA A 81 11.27 -6.20 2.80
N TYR A 82 10.16 -6.02 2.10
CA TYR A 82 9.07 -5.17 2.56
C TYR A 82 8.23 -5.94 3.57
N THR A 83 7.93 -5.33 4.72
CA THR A 83 7.12 -5.96 5.77
C THR A 83 5.78 -5.28 5.92
N GLN A 84 4.73 -6.09 6.04
CA GLN A 84 3.39 -5.68 6.48
C GLN A 84 3.07 -6.33 7.81
N TYR A 85 2.34 -5.61 8.66
CA TYR A 85 1.87 -6.07 9.96
C TYR A 85 0.34 -5.98 10.00
N VAL A 86 -0.30 -7.11 10.27
CA VAL A 86 -1.76 -7.22 10.31
C VAL A 86 -2.21 -7.31 11.76
N THR A 87 -3.21 -6.51 12.13
CA THR A 87 -3.84 -6.56 13.46
C THR A 87 -5.30 -7.01 13.40
N ASP A 88 -6.02 -6.63 12.34
CA ASP A 88 -7.42 -6.99 12.11
C ASP A 88 -7.73 -7.29 10.62
N ASN A 89 -9.02 -7.51 10.32
CA ASN A 89 -9.50 -7.83 8.97
C ASN A 89 -9.35 -6.65 7.98
N GLU A 90 -9.48 -5.41 8.46
CA GLU A 90 -9.32 -4.20 7.63
C GLU A 90 -7.87 -4.05 7.22
N TYR A 91 -6.94 -4.16 8.19
CA TYR A 91 -5.50 -4.10 8.00
C TYR A 91 -4.97 -5.29 7.18
N LEU A 92 -5.59 -6.47 7.28
CA LEU A 92 -5.28 -7.60 6.40
C LEU A 92 -5.54 -7.23 4.93
N CYS A 93 -6.73 -6.74 4.62
CA CYS A 93 -7.07 -6.34 3.27
C CYS A 93 -6.17 -5.20 2.76
N ASN A 94 -5.91 -4.18 3.59
CA ASN A 94 -5.01 -3.08 3.26
C ASN A 94 -3.60 -3.59 2.94
N SER A 95 -3.07 -4.51 3.76
CA SER A 95 -1.76 -5.12 3.56
C SER A 95 -1.70 -5.89 2.24
N VAL A 96 -2.74 -6.66 1.90
CA VAL A 96 -2.82 -7.36 0.60
C VAL A 96 -2.85 -6.37 -0.57
N MET A 97 -3.56 -5.26 -0.44
CA MET A 97 -3.55 -4.19 -1.44
C MET A 97 -2.16 -3.56 -1.58
N LEU A 98 -1.43 -3.38 -0.49
CA LEU A 98 -0.06 -2.85 -0.53
C LEU A 98 0.89 -3.83 -1.22
N LEU A 99 0.79 -5.13 -0.96
CA LEU A 99 1.57 -6.16 -1.67
C LEU A 99 1.28 -6.16 -3.18
N GLU A 100 0.02 -5.97 -3.57
CA GLU A 100 -0.36 -5.80 -4.98
C GLU A 100 0.35 -4.60 -5.61
N ARG A 101 0.43 -3.47 -4.89
CA ARG A 101 1.18 -2.29 -5.37
C ARG A 101 2.67 -2.55 -5.48
N LEU A 102 3.28 -3.23 -4.52
CA LEU A 102 4.69 -3.62 -4.58
C LEU A 102 4.98 -4.51 -5.81
N GLN A 103 4.09 -5.45 -6.13
CA GLN A 103 4.19 -6.22 -7.36
C GLN A 103 4.03 -5.36 -8.61
N HIS A 104 3.07 -4.43 -8.61
CA HIS A 104 2.81 -3.54 -9.74
C HIS A 104 4.02 -2.64 -10.09
N VAL A 105 4.72 -2.13 -9.06
CA VAL A 105 5.94 -1.32 -9.25
C VAL A 105 7.21 -2.16 -9.42
N ASN A 106 7.06 -3.47 -9.62
CA ASN A 106 8.16 -4.44 -9.81
C ASN A 106 9.21 -4.38 -8.69
N SER A 107 8.78 -4.33 -7.42
CA SER A 107 9.70 -4.44 -6.29
C SER A 107 10.47 -5.76 -6.34
N ARG A 108 11.78 -5.70 -6.07
CA ARG A 108 12.70 -6.85 -6.15
C ARG A 108 12.89 -7.57 -4.82
N ALA A 109 12.87 -6.82 -3.71
CA ALA A 109 12.99 -7.39 -2.37
C ALA A 109 11.81 -8.32 -2.06
N ASP A 110 12.04 -9.23 -1.11
CA ASP A 110 10.99 -10.14 -0.65
C ASP A 110 9.82 -9.37 -0.04
N ARG A 111 8.68 -10.05 0.07
CA ARG A 111 7.48 -9.51 0.72
C ARG A 111 7.16 -10.38 1.93
N VAL A 112 7.01 -9.78 3.09
CA VAL A 112 6.69 -10.46 4.35
C VAL A 112 5.39 -9.92 4.90
N MET A 113 4.48 -10.83 5.27
CA MET A 113 3.23 -10.48 5.94
C MET A 113 3.20 -11.14 7.31
N MET A 114 3.38 -10.32 8.34
CA MET A 114 3.16 -10.71 9.72
C MET A 114 1.67 -10.67 10.01
N TYR A 115 1.08 -11.80 10.39
CA TYR A 115 -0.37 -11.93 10.56
C TYR A 115 -0.76 -12.61 11.88
N PRO A 116 -1.91 -12.25 12.49
CA PRO A 116 -2.36 -12.92 13.71
C PRO A 116 -2.58 -14.40 13.45
N SER A 117 -1.93 -15.25 14.23
CA SER A 117 -1.87 -16.70 13.98
C SER A 117 -3.24 -17.37 13.80
N TYR A 118 -4.28 -16.85 14.47
CA TYR A 118 -5.66 -17.33 14.38
C TYR A 118 -6.35 -17.09 13.03
N MET A 119 -5.82 -16.20 12.18
CA MET A 119 -6.44 -15.86 10.89
C MET A 119 -6.22 -16.93 9.81
N LEU A 120 -5.24 -17.81 9.99
CA LEU A 120 -5.01 -18.96 9.12
C LEU A 120 -5.23 -20.24 9.92
N ASP A 121 -6.18 -21.06 9.47
CA ASP A 121 -6.43 -22.36 10.08
C ASP A 121 -5.24 -23.30 9.81
N GLN A 122 -4.42 -23.54 10.83
CA GLN A 122 -3.26 -24.42 10.74
C GLN A 122 -3.64 -25.90 10.53
N GLY A 123 -4.91 -26.26 10.72
CA GLY A 123 -5.43 -27.62 10.51
C GLY A 123 -5.97 -27.88 9.10
N ALA A 124 -5.98 -26.87 8.21
CA ALA A 124 -6.51 -27.01 6.85
C ALA A 124 -5.64 -27.97 6.02
N LYS A 125 -6.26 -29.01 5.45
CA LYS A 125 -5.54 -29.99 4.61
C LYS A 125 -5.14 -29.35 3.27
N PRO A 126 -3.99 -29.71 2.68
CA PRO A 126 -3.66 -29.32 1.31
C PRO A 126 -4.81 -29.64 0.35
N GLY A 127 -5.34 -28.63 -0.35
CA GLY A 127 -6.48 -28.77 -1.26
C GLY A 127 -7.86 -28.49 -0.67
N SER A 128 -8.00 -28.19 0.63
CA SER A 128 -9.28 -27.72 1.18
C SER A 128 -9.53 -26.25 0.83
N SER A 129 -10.77 -25.90 0.47
CA SER A 129 -11.15 -24.49 0.29
C SER A 129 -10.95 -23.73 1.59
N PRO A 130 -10.36 -22.51 1.58
CA PRO A 130 -10.14 -21.76 2.80
C PRO A 130 -11.48 -21.40 3.44
N THR A 131 -11.63 -21.66 4.73
CA THR A 131 -12.92 -21.59 5.44
C THR A 131 -13.33 -20.17 5.82
N SER A 132 -12.37 -19.24 5.99
CA SER A 132 -12.61 -17.84 6.33
C SER A 132 -12.14 -16.87 5.24
N SER A 133 -12.75 -15.68 5.17
CA SER A 133 -12.29 -14.58 4.30
C SER A 133 -10.82 -14.25 4.54
N ASN A 134 -10.40 -14.25 5.81
CA ASN A 134 -9.02 -13.96 6.18
C ASN A 134 -8.04 -15.01 5.64
N ALA A 135 -8.37 -16.29 5.77
CA ALA A 135 -7.54 -17.37 5.22
C ALA A 135 -7.42 -17.26 3.69
N ARG A 136 -8.51 -16.89 2.99
CA ARG A 136 -8.48 -16.63 1.54
C ARG A 136 -7.51 -15.50 1.18
N LEU A 137 -7.52 -14.41 1.93
CA LEU A 137 -6.64 -13.26 1.70
C LEU A 137 -5.17 -13.56 2.00
N LEU A 138 -4.90 -14.30 3.06
CA LEU A 138 -3.53 -14.75 3.38
C LEU A 138 -2.98 -15.69 2.30
N ILE A 139 -3.80 -16.63 1.84
CA ILE A 139 -3.43 -17.53 0.74
C ILE A 139 -3.22 -16.74 -0.56
N LYS A 140 -4.08 -15.75 -0.85
CA LYS A 140 -3.90 -14.83 -1.97
C LYS A 140 -2.58 -14.05 -1.88
N ALA A 141 -2.25 -13.51 -0.71
CA ALA A 141 -0.99 -12.81 -0.47
C ALA A 141 0.23 -13.68 -0.79
N ARG A 142 0.21 -14.93 -0.34
CA ARG A 142 1.27 -15.91 -0.59
C ARG A 142 1.36 -16.30 -2.07
N ASP A 143 0.24 -16.72 -2.65
CA ASP A 143 0.23 -17.38 -3.96
C ASP A 143 0.28 -16.38 -5.13
N GLU A 144 -0.38 -15.23 -5.02
CA GLU A 144 -0.43 -14.23 -6.09
C GLU A 144 0.62 -13.14 -5.97
N TYR A 145 1.05 -12.80 -4.75
CA TYR A 145 2.00 -11.70 -4.50
C TYR A 145 3.34 -12.17 -3.92
N GLY A 146 3.53 -13.48 -3.74
CA GLY A 146 4.78 -14.07 -3.25
C GLY A 146 5.10 -13.73 -1.79
N ALA A 147 4.10 -13.39 -0.98
CA ALA A 147 4.34 -13.01 0.41
C ALA A 147 4.72 -14.24 1.27
N LYS A 148 5.80 -14.09 2.03
CA LYS A 148 6.16 -15.01 3.10
C LYS A 148 5.29 -14.70 4.33
N LEU A 149 4.45 -15.65 4.72
CA LEU A 149 3.52 -15.50 5.83
C LEU A 149 4.22 -15.84 7.15
N VAL A 150 4.19 -14.90 8.11
CA VAL A 150 4.79 -15.06 9.44
C VAL A 150 3.69 -14.92 10.49
N PRO A 151 3.31 -16.01 11.20
CA PRO A 151 2.31 -15.92 12.26
C PRO A 151 2.89 -15.15 13.46
N ILE A 152 2.07 -14.26 14.03
CA ILE A 152 2.43 -13.42 15.18
C ILE A 152 1.30 -13.38 16.21
N GLU A 153 1.64 -12.82 17.38
CA GLU A 153 0.68 -12.28 18.34
C GLU A 153 0.64 -10.76 18.19
N VAL A 154 -0.56 -10.19 18.12
CA VAL A 154 -0.77 -8.73 18.04
C VAL A 154 -0.23 -8.09 19.31
N GLN A 155 0.64 -7.10 19.14
CA GLN A 155 1.21 -6.35 20.26
C GLN A 155 0.30 -5.15 20.54
N SER A 156 -0.30 -5.13 21.72
CA SER A 156 -1.23 -4.08 22.15
C SER A 156 -0.90 -3.60 23.56
N ARG A 157 -1.08 -2.31 23.84
CA ARG A 157 -1.02 -1.73 25.19
C ARG A 157 -2.25 -0.86 25.42
N GLU A 158 -2.64 -0.70 26.68
CA GLU A 158 -3.70 0.25 27.04
C GLU A 158 -3.21 1.68 26.80
N GLY A 159 -3.85 2.40 25.88
CA GLY A 159 -3.53 3.77 25.53
C GLY A 159 -4.78 4.65 25.46
N ASN A 160 -4.57 5.97 25.40
CA ASN A 160 -5.65 6.96 25.37
C ASN A 160 -6.42 6.95 24.04
N ASP A 161 -5.72 6.76 22.93
CA ASP A 161 -6.29 6.52 21.60
C ASP A 161 -6.22 5.03 21.23
N LYS A 162 -7.39 4.44 21.03
CA LYS A 162 -7.55 3.03 20.62
C LYS A 162 -7.11 2.77 19.18
N THR A 163 -7.04 3.81 18.36
CA THR A 163 -6.65 3.74 16.94
C THR A 163 -5.24 3.19 16.77
N TRP A 164 -4.34 3.55 17.69
CA TRP A 164 -2.92 3.20 17.62
C TRP A 164 -2.48 2.19 18.69
N ALA A 165 -3.41 1.70 19.51
CA ALA A 165 -3.11 0.77 20.61
C ALA A 165 -2.38 -0.50 20.15
N GLU A 166 -2.63 -0.95 18.92
CA GLU A 166 -2.01 -2.15 18.32
C GLU A 166 -0.81 -1.83 17.40
N SER A 167 -0.43 -0.56 17.30
CA SER A 167 0.64 -0.08 16.40
C SER A 167 1.99 -0.70 16.71
N PHE A 168 2.26 -1.07 17.97
CA PHE A 168 3.48 -1.77 18.39
C PHE A 168 3.72 -3.06 17.62
N THR A 169 2.69 -3.66 17.02
CA THR A 169 2.81 -4.86 16.17
C THR A 169 3.77 -4.62 15.01
N LYS A 170 3.88 -3.38 14.51
CA LYS A 170 4.86 -3.03 13.45
C LYS A 170 6.30 -3.23 13.88
N LEU A 171 6.59 -3.12 15.18
CA LEU A 171 7.93 -3.22 15.76
C LEU A 171 8.44 -4.67 15.78
N LEU A 172 7.59 -5.66 15.46
CA LEU A 172 8.03 -7.03 15.16
C LEU A 172 8.89 -7.11 13.89
N ALA A 173 8.98 -6.03 13.10
CA ALA A 173 9.97 -5.88 12.03
C ALA A 173 11.42 -6.04 12.52
N PHE A 174 11.73 -5.60 13.76
CA PHE A 174 13.06 -5.78 14.36
C PHE A 174 13.41 -7.25 14.63
N ASN A 175 12.41 -8.13 14.67
CA ASN A 175 12.60 -9.57 14.86
C ASN A 175 12.76 -10.34 13.53
N GLN A 176 12.75 -9.66 12.38
CA GLN A 176 12.92 -10.29 11.06
C GLN A 176 14.41 -10.48 10.72
N THR A 177 15.15 -11.15 11.62
CA THR A 177 16.61 -11.30 11.61
C THR A 177 17.16 -12.18 10.49
N GLN A 178 16.28 -12.87 9.75
CA GLN A 178 16.63 -13.57 8.51
C GLN A 178 16.94 -12.62 7.34
N TYR A 179 16.61 -11.33 7.46
CA TYR A 179 16.93 -10.30 6.48
C TYR A 179 18.02 -9.37 6.99
N LYS A 180 18.84 -8.86 6.08
CA LYS A 180 19.80 -7.80 6.37
C LYS A 180 19.08 -6.49 6.65
N ARG A 181 18.02 -6.19 5.89
CA ARG A 181 17.15 -5.03 6.11
C ARG A 181 15.72 -5.33 5.77
N VAL A 182 14.81 -4.69 6.49
CA VAL A 182 13.39 -4.68 6.17
C VAL A 182 12.85 -3.26 6.09
N LEU A 183 11.91 -3.02 5.17
CA LEU A 183 11.18 -1.77 5.05
C LEU A 183 9.74 -1.99 5.51
N SER A 184 9.42 -1.49 6.70
CA SER A 184 8.07 -1.51 7.24
C SER A 184 7.28 -0.32 6.70
N LEU A 185 6.07 -0.59 6.20
CA LEU A 185 5.17 0.42 5.63
C LEU A 185 3.81 0.32 6.30
N ASP A 186 3.25 1.45 6.72
CA ASP A 186 1.89 1.48 7.23
C ASP A 186 0.90 1.13 6.12
N SER A 187 -0.08 0.27 6.40
CA SER A 187 -0.97 -0.26 5.36
C SER A 187 -2.07 0.72 4.94
N ASP A 188 -2.26 1.81 5.69
CA ASP A 188 -3.15 2.92 5.35
C ASP A 188 -2.48 3.93 4.42
N SER A 189 -1.88 3.38 3.37
CA SER A 189 -1.04 4.09 2.40
C SER A 189 -1.16 3.49 0.99
N VAL A 190 -0.44 4.08 0.05
CA VAL A 190 -0.29 3.61 -1.33
C VAL A 190 1.17 3.71 -1.75
N VAL A 191 1.73 2.57 -2.19
CA VAL A 191 3.00 2.56 -2.92
C VAL A 191 2.74 3.00 -4.36
N LEU A 192 3.32 4.15 -4.72
CA LEU A 192 3.16 4.78 -6.04
C LEU A 192 4.30 4.36 -6.99
N GLN A 193 5.52 4.22 -6.47
CA GLN A 193 6.71 3.87 -7.24
C GLN A 193 7.61 2.89 -6.47
N ASN A 194 8.58 2.29 -7.18
CA ASN A 194 9.57 1.40 -6.57
C ASN A 194 10.47 2.17 -5.58
N MET A 195 10.75 1.57 -4.42
CA MET A 195 11.57 2.13 -3.32
C MET A 195 12.74 1.20 -2.93
N ASP A 196 13.16 0.30 -3.81
CA ASP A 196 14.19 -0.70 -3.54
C ASP A 196 15.55 -0.05 -3.22
N GLU A 197 15.81 1.16 -3.71
CA GLU A 197 17.02 1.92 -3.41
C GLU A 197 17.21 2.19 -1.92
N LEU A 198 16.12 2.23 -1.12
CA LEU A 198 16.20 2.43 0.33
C LEU A 198 16.96 1.29 1.02
N PHE A 199 16.90 0.07 0.49
CA PHE A 199 17.66 -1.06 1.04
C PHE A 199 19.18 -0.91 0.87
N LEU A 200 19.64 -0.02 0.00
CA LEU A 200 21.05 0.19 -0.33
C LEU A 200 21.69 1.40 0.37
N LEU A 201 20.94 2.07 1.27
CA LEU A 201 21.46 3.17 2.08
C LEU A 201 22.66 2.74 2.95
N PRO A 202 23.46 3.68 3.50
CA PRO A 202 24.48 3.35 4.50
C PRO A 202 23.91 2.55 5.69
N SER A 203 24.73 1.73 6.35
CA SER A 203 24.29 0.94 7.50
C SER A 203 23.87 1.81 8.68
N CYS A 204 22.68 1.54 9.19
CA CYS A 204 22.07 2.19 10.34
C CYS A 204 21.00 1.25 10.93
N PRO A 205 20.83 1.21 12.26
CA PRO A 205 19.77 0.41 12.89
C PRO A 205 18.38 0.77 12.36
N VAL A 206 18.13 2.07 12.15
CA VAL A 206 16.85 2.61 11.71
C VAL A 206 17.06 3.81 10.79
N ALA A 207 16.26 3.88 9.71
CA ALA A 207 16.07 5.11 8.93
C ALA A 207 14.58 5.47 8.82
N MET A 208 14.25 6.74 9.01
CA MET A 208 12.87 7.24 9.03
C MET A 208 12.77 8.63 8.37
N PRO A 209 11.64 8.94 7.69
CA PRO A 209 11.40 10.28 7.15
C PRO A 209 11.13 11.31 8.24
N ARG A 210 11.31 12.59 7.90
CA ARG A 210 10.92 13.70 8.79
C ARG A 210 9.41 13.83 8.85
N ALA A 211 8.87 14.03 10.06
CA ALA A 211 7.47 14.44 10.23
C ALA A 211 7.29 15.93 9.93
N TYR A 212 7.45 16.30 8.66
CA TYR A 212 7.58 17.69 8.19
C TYR A 212 6.41 18.62 8.60
N TRP A 213 5.22 18.07 8.85
CA TRP A 213 4.05 18.84 9.30
C TRP A 213 4.21 19.42 10.72
N LEU A 214 5.18 18.93 11.49
CA LEU A 214 5.53 19.38 12.84
C LEU A 214 6.79 20.26 12.90
N TYR A 215 7.45 20.48 11.76
CA TYR A 215 8.67 21.30 11.71
C TYR A 215 8.35 22.79 11.49
N PRO A 216 9.19 23.68 12.05
CA PRO A 216 10.40 23.41 12.85
C PRO A 216 10.15 23.20 14.36
N GLU A 217 8.90 23.30 14.83
CA GLU A 217 8.56 23.34 16.25
C GLU A 217 8.93 22.06 17.00
N THR A 218 8.61 20.90 16.41
CA THR A 218 8.87 19.59 16.98
C THR A 218 9.66 18.74 15.99
N LYS A 219 10.94 18.52 16.30
CA LYS A 219 11.84 17.72 15.48
C LYS A 219 11.65 16.24 15.76
N ILE A 220 10.67 15.64 15.08
CA ILE A 220 10.34 14.22 15.22
C ILE A 220 10.37 13.53 13.85
N LEU A 221 10.64 12.23 13.86
CA LEU A 221 10.65 11.36 12.67
C LEU A 221 9.34 10.60 12.56
N SER A 222 8.86 10.40 11.34
CA SER A 222 7.63 9.70 11.02
C SER A 222 7.88 8.19 10.97
N SER A 223 6.94 7.41 11.51
CA SER A 223 7.01 5.94 11.55
C SER A 223 6.13 5.26 10.50
N GLN A 224 5.64 6.01 9.51
CA GLN A 224 4.81 5.49 8.41
C GLN A 224 5.62 4.62 7.43
N LEU A 225 6.91 4.91 7.32
CA LEU A 225 7.90 4.17 6.56
C LEU A 225 9.17 4.07 7.42
N VAL A 226 9.58 2.85 7.75
CA VAL A 226 10.72 2.59 8.64
C VAL A 226 11.61 1.54 8.01
N LEU A 227 12.84 1.93 7.65
CA LEU A 227 13.88 0.97 7.27
C LEU A 227 14.57 0.50 8.54
N VAL A 228 14.67 -0.81 8.73
CA VAL A 228 15.24 -1.44 9.92
C VAL A 228 16.37 -2.37 9.51
N GLU A 229 17.47 -2.39 10.27
CA GLU A 229 18.47 -3.48 10.29
C GLU A 229 18.13 -4.42 11.47
N PRO A 230 17.38 -5.52 11.24
CA PRO A 230 16.85 -6.35 12.31
C PRO A 230 17.97 -7.06 13.07
N SER A 231 17.86 -7.12 14.40
CA SER A 231 18.75 -7.93 15.24
C SER A 231 18.04 -8.30 16.54
N GLU A 232 18.45 -9.42 17.14
CA GLU A 232 17.93 -9.83 18.45
C GLU A 232 18.17 -8.76 19.53
N HIS A 233 19.31 -8.05 19.45
CA HIS A 233 19.65 -6.97 20.37
C HIS A 233 18.70 -5.78 20.25
N GLU A 234 18.52 -5.26 19.03
CA GLU A 234 17.62 -4.12 18.81
C GLU A 234 16.16 -4.53 19.10
N PHE A 235 15.75 -5.75 18.75
CA PHE A 235 14.41 -6.24 19.08
C PHE A 235 14.17 -6.26 20.59
N ALA A 236 15.11 -6.79 21.38
CA ALA A 236 15.00 -6.78 22.85
C ALA A 236 14.94 -5.35 23.41
N ARG A 237 15.76 -4.43 22.88
CA ARG A 237 15.77 -3.02 23.27
C ARG A 237 14.44 -2.31 22.97
N VAL A 238 13.88 -2.54 21.78
CA VAL A 238 12.59 -1.98 21.37
C VAL A 238 11.46 -2.53 22.23
N MET A 239 11.39 -3.85 22.41
CA MET A 239 10.33 -4.47 23.21
C MET A 239 10.40 -4.06 24.68
N ALA A 240 11.59 -3.89 25.26
CA ALA A 240 11.73 -3.35 26.62
C ALA A 240 11.14 -1.94 26.75
N LYS A 241 11.23 -1.12 25.70
CA LYS A 241 10.60 0.22 25.68
C LYS A 241 9.10 0.15 25.46
N VAL A 242 8.61 -0.78 24.64
CA VAL A 242 7.16 -1.07 24.48
C VAL A 242 6.54 -1.56 25.79
N ASP A 243 7.24 -2.40 26.56
CA ASP A 243 6.78 -2.87 27.87
C ASP A 243 6.67 -1.74 28.90
N ALA A 244 7.45 -0.68 28.72
CA ALA A 244 7.43 0.53 29.54
C ALA A 244 6.61 1.68 28.92
N ALA A 245 5.83 1.43 27.87
CA ALA A 245 5.05 2.46 27.17
C ALA A 245 3.98 3.08 28.06
N GLY A 246 3.91 4.42 28.06
CA GLY A 246 2.83 5.17 28.67
C GLY A 246 1.54 5.17 27.84
N PRO A 247 0.46 5.80 28.34
CA PRO A 247 -0.84 5.81 27.66
C PRO A 247 -0.88 6.65 26.38
N ASP A 248 0.09 7.56 26.19
CA ASP A 248 0.24 8.39 24.99
C ASP A 248 1.41 7.91 24.10
N ASP A 249 2.10 6.83 24.47
CA ASP A 249 3.18 6.27 23.68
C ASP A 249 2.61 5.29 22.64
N TYR A 250 2.96 5.48 21.38
CA TYR A 250 2.71 4.54 20.29
C TYR A 250 4.02 4.24 19.55
N ASP A 251 3.94 3.51 18.44
CA ASP A 251 5.13 3.14 17.67
C ASP A 251 6.03 4.35 17.33
N MET A 252 5.44 5.50 16.99
CA MET A 252 6.18 6.72 16.65
C MET A 252 6.96 7.27 17.86
N GLU A 253 6.33 7.35 19.04
CA GLU A 253 6.98 7.81 20.28
C GLU A 253 8.09 6.85 20.72
N ILE A 254 7.85 5.54 20.64
CA ILE A 254 8.85 4.51 20.97
C ILE A 254 10.08 4.67 20.07
N LEU A 255 9.88 4.77 18.75
CA LEU A 255 10.98 4.90 17.79
C LEU A 255 11.73 6.22 17.95
N ASN A 256 11.05 7.34 18.17
CA ASN A 256 11.71 8.63 18.36
C ASN A 256 12.46 8.70 19.70
N TYR A 257 11.92 8.11 20.76
CA TYR A 257 12.64 8.00 22.02
C TYR A 257 13.94 7.21 21.87
N LEU A 258 13.92 6.12 21.10
CA LEU A 258 15.08 5.23 20.95
C LEU A 258 16.09 5.70 19.90
N TYR A 259 15.63 6.36 18.84
CA TYR A 259 16.42 6.61 17.62
C TYR A 259 16.35 8.05 17.10
N GLY A 260 15.59 8.96 17.71
CA GLY A 260 15.41 10.33 17.20
C GLY A 260 16.72 11.09 16.94
N ASP A 261 17.75 10.82 17.75
CA ASP A 261 19.08 11.44 17.64
C ASP A 261 20.11 10.62 16.84
N THR A 262 19.79 9.37 16.47
CA THR A 262 20.75 8.42 15.89
C THR A 262 20.31 7.78 14.58
N ALA A 263 19.03 7.89 14.22
CA ALA A 263 18.50 7.38 12.97
C ALA A 263 19.10 8.10 11.77
N LEU A 264 19.23 7.37 10.66
CA LEU A 264 19.44 8.00 9.37
C LEU A 264 18.13 8.69 8.97
N VAL A 265 18.18 10.01 8.75
CA VAL A 265 16.99 10.78 8.41
C VAL A 265 16.73 10.71 6.91
N LEU A 266 15.66 10.05 6.51
CA LEU A 266 15.19 10.05 5.13
C LEU A 266 14.59 11.42 4.78
N PRO A 267 14.78 11.92 3.55
CA PRO A 267 13.98 13.04 3.09
C PRO A 267 12.50 12.60 3.02
N HIS A 268 11.57 13.45 3.47
CA HIS A 268 10.14 13.13 3.35
C HIS A 268 9.66 13.19 1.90
N ARG A 269 10.35 13.93 1.04
CA ARG A 269 10.21 13.84 -0.43
C ARG A 269 11.25 12.85 -0.98
N PRO A 270 10.87 11.80 -1.74
CA PRO A 270 9.51 11.43 -2.17
C PRO A 270 8.80 10.38 -1.28
N TYR A 271 9.30 10.09 -0.08
CA TYR A 271 8.97 8.88 0.68
C TYR A 271 7.84 9.00 1.74
N ASP A 272 7.29 10.19 1.97
CA ASP A 272 6.26 10.45 2.99
C ASP A 272 5.39 11.63 2.55
N LEU A 273 4.51 11.40 1.56
CA LEU A 273 3.50 12.37 1.16
C LEU A 273 2.20 12.10 1.91
N LEU A 274 1.78 13.01 2.78
CA LEU A 274 0.47 12.93 3.42
C LEU A 274 -0.63 13.45 2.48
N THR A 275 -1.75 12.74 2.41
CA THR A 275 -2.95 13.21 1.68
C THR A 275 -3.47 14.56 2.17
N GLN A 276 -3.29 14.89 3.46
CA GLN A 276 -3.69 16.20 4.01
C GLN A 276 -2.90 17.38 3.43
N VAL A 277 -1.72 17.17 2.83
CA VAL A 277 -1.00 18.25 2.14
C VAL A 277 -1.88 18.88 1.06
N PHE A 278 -2.71 18.10 0.36
CA PHE A 278 -3.62 18.62 -0.66
C PHE A 278 -4.75 19.48 -0.10
N ARG A 279 -4.98 19.44 1.22
CA ARG A 279 -5.97 20.27 1.93
C ARG A 279 -5.36 21.51 2.59
N TRP A 280 -4.05 21.65 2.57
CA TRP A 280 -3.38 22.85 3.05
C TRP A 280 -3.65 24.06 2.16
N GLU A 281 -3.38 25.25 2.68
CA GLU A 281 -3.57 26.51 1.96
C GLU A 281 -2.39 27.45 2.18
N GLY A 282 -2.14 28.33 1.20
CA GLY A 282 -1.13 29.37 1.31
C GLY A 282 0.27 28.83 1.63
N ASP A 283 0.91 29.43 2.63
CA ASP A 283 2.30 29.16 2.98
C ASP A 283 2.48 27.82 3.72
N GLU A 284 1.39 27.12 4.09
CA GLU A 284 1.49 25.78 4.71
C GLU A 284 2.18 24.76 3.81
N TYR A 285 2.07 24.91 2.48
CA TYR A 285 2.77 24.04 1.54
C TYR A 285 4.29 24.06 1.71
N ALA A 286 4.87 25.17 2.21
CA ALA A 286 6.30 25.29 2.44
C ALA A 286 6.83 24.23 3.41
N LYS A 287 5.98 23.73 4.33
CA LYS A 287 6.34 22.62 5.23
C LYS A 287 6.67 21.33 4.46
N TYR A 288 5.90 21.03 3.42
CA TYR A 288 6.16 19.87 2.57
C TYR A 288 7.24 20.16 1.53
N LEU A 289 7.23 21.35 0.93
CA LEU A 289 8.20 21.69 -0.12
C LEU A 289 9.62 21.81 0.45
N GLY A 290 9.77 22.33 1.67
CA GLY A 290 11.06 22.60 2.30
C GLY A 290 11.74 23.87 1.80
N ASP A 291 11.11 24.61 0.89
CA ASP A 291 11.51 25.92 0.38
C ASP A 291 10.27 26.81 0.28
N GLU A 292 10.29 27.96 0.97
CA GLU A 292 9.21 28.96 0.94
C GLU A 292 9.06 29.62 -0.45
N ASN A 293 10.06 29.50 -1.32
CA ASN A 293 10.06 30.06 -2.67
C ASN A 293 9.62 29.05 -3.75
N GLU A 294 9.52 27.76 -3.41
CA GLU A 294 9.04 26.75 -4.35
C GLU A 294 7.52 26.90 -4.52
N ALA A 295 7.08 27.02 -5.78
CA ALA A 295 5.66 27.13 -6.08
C ALA A 295 4.97 25.76 -5.92
N TRP A 296 3.85 25.72 -5.21
CA TRP A 296 3.02 24.52 -5.11
C TRP A 296 2.45 24.11 -6.48
N ASP A 297 2.87 22.93 -6.95
CA ASP A 297 2.24 22.19 -8.05
C ASP A 297 1.79 20.81 -7.54
N PRO A 298 0.47 20.60 -7.32
CA PRO A 298 -0.05 19.37 -6.75
C PRO A 298 0.18 18.14 -7.66
N VAL A 299 0.25 18.34 -8.98
CA VAL A 299 0.48 17.25 -9.94
C VAL A 299 1.95 16.84 -9.93
N ALA A 300 2.86 17.83 -9.92
CA ALA A 300 4.30 17.55 -9.81
C ALA A 300 4.63 16.82 -8.51
N VAL A 301 4.09 17.28 -7.38
CA VAL A 301 4.26 16.65 -6.07
C VAL A 301 3.73 15.21 -6.05
N PHE A 302 2.53 14.97 -6.59
CA PHE A 302 2.00 13.61 -6.67
C PHE A 302 2.85 12.69 -7.55
N ASN A 303 3.33 13.20 -8.69
CA ASN A 303 4.17 12.43 -9.62
C ASN A 303 5.60 12.19 -9.09
N GLU A 304 6.10 13.06 -8.21
CA GLU A 304 7.38 12.86 -7.51
C GLU A 304 7.25 11.76 -6.45
N ALA A 305 6.11 11.71 -5.75
CA ALA A 305 5.92 10.84 -4.59
C ALA A 305 6.03 9.34 -4.94
N LYS A 306 6.71 8.61 -4.05
CA LYS A 306 6.82 7.15 -4.08
C LYS A 306 5.89 6.47 -3.08
N PHE A 307 5.52 7.17 -2.02
CA PHE A 307 4.66 6.67 -0.94
C PHE A 307 3.67 7.76 -0.50
N LEU A 308 2.38 7.45 -0.57
CA LEU A 308 1.27 8.33 -0.18
C LEU A 308 0.57 7.75 1.04
N HIS A 309 0.46 8.51 2.12
CA HIS A 309 -0.17 8.06 3.38
C HIS A 309 -1.45 8.82 3.69
N PHE A 310 -2.49 8.10 4.12
CA PHE A 310 -3.79 8.69 4.42
C PHE A 310 -3.85 9.28 5.83
N SER A 311 -3.57 10.58 5.96
CA SER A 311 -3.55 11.30 7.24
C SER A 311 -4.43 12.55 7.21
N ASP A 312 -5.75 12.38 7.24
CA ASP A 312 -6.72 13.44 6.91
C ASP A 312 -7.64 13.89 8.05
N TRP A 313 -7.23 13.74 9.32
CA TRP A 313 -8.08 14.10 10.45
C TRP A 313 -8.81 15.45 10.25
N PRO A 314 -10.13 15.55 10.50
CA PRO A 314 -11.04 14.53 11.04
C PRO A 314 -11.72 13.63 9.99
N VAL A 315 -11.28 13.63 8.73
CA VAL A 315 -11.82 12.72 7.73
C VAL A 315 -11.36 11.29 8.06
N PRO A 316 -12.29 10.33 8.22
CA PRO A 316 -11.94 8.93 8.48
C PRO A 316 -11.06 8.31 7.38
N LYS A 317 -10.37 7.23 7.73
CA LYS A 317 -9.57 6.43 6.80
C LYS A 317 -10.41 5.95 5.60
N PRO A 318 -9.79 5.70 4.42
CA PRO A 318 -10.53 5.51 3.17
C PRO A 318 -11.56 4.37 3.15
N TRP A 319 -11.33 3.30 3.91
CA TRP A 319 -12.23 2.14 3.98
C TRP A 319 -13.41 2.33 4.94
N LYS A 320 -13.52 3.48 5.61
CA LYS A 320 -14.67 3.84 6.44
C LYS A 320 -15.62 4.72 5.63
N GLU A 321 -16.92 4.54 5.85
CA GLU A 321 -17.94 5.42 5.27
C GLU A 321 -17.72 6.85 5.74
N ASN A 322 -17.40 7.74 4.81
CA ASN A 322 -16.99 9.11 5.12
C ASN A 322 -17.46 10.13 4.09
N THR A 323 -18.42 9.78 3.22
CA THR A 323 -18.89 10.64 2.12
C THR A 323 -19.25 12.06 2.59
N ASN A 324 -19.97 12.17 3.73
CA ASN A 324 -20.32 13.47 4.29
C ASN A 324 -19.10 14.29 4.75
N PHE A 325 -18.16 13.66 5.47
CA PHE A 325 -16.94 14.32 5.92
C PHE A 325 -16.06 14.71 4.74
N ARG A 326 -15.91 13.84 3.75
CA ARG A 326 -15.18 14.12 2.50
C ARG A 326 -15.77 15.32 1.77
N ASN A 327 -17.08 15.36 1.57
CA ASN A 327 -17.75 16.48 0.91
C ASN A 327 -17.55 17.81 1.64
N GLN A 328 -17.49 17.78 2.98
CA GLN A 328 -17.29 18.97 3.82
C GLN A 328 -15.82 19.41 3.93
N LYS A 329 -14.86 18.49 3.81
CA LYS A 329 -13.43 18.72 4.09
C LYS A 329 -12.52 18.65 2.87
N GLN A 330 -13.06 18.27 1.71
CA GLN A 330 -12.31 18.30 0.45
C GLN A 330 -11.74 19.70 0.16
N PRO A 331 -10.58 19.79 -0.52
CA PRO A 331 -9.98 21.06 -0.90
C PRO A 331 -10.94 22.00 -1.65
N ALA A 332 -10.81 23.31 -1.44
CA ALA A 332 -11.56 24.30 -2.22
C ALA A 332 -11.01 24.40 -3.66
N CYS A 333 -11.88 24.58 -4.64
CA CYS A 333 -11.42 24.96 -5.97
C CYS A 333 -10.98 26.42 -5.99
N ARG A 334 -9.92 26.71 -6.74
CA ARG A 334 -9.31 28.03 -6.85
C ARG A 334 -9.72 28.67 -8.17
N VAL A 335 -10.24 29.90 -8.11
CA VAL A 335 -10.55 30.66 -9.34
C VAL A 335 -9.36 31.55 -9.69
N ARG A 336 -8.77 31.34 -10.87
CA ARG A 336 -7.72 32.20 -11.44
C ARG A 336 -8.17 32.74 -12.79
N LYS A 337 -8.22 34.06 -12.93
CA LYS A 337 -8.65 34.76 -14.16
C LYS A 337 -10.02 34.30 -14.71
N GLY A 338 -10.95 33.94 -13.83
CA GLY A 338 -12.29 33.47 -14.20
C GLY A 338 -12.38 31.98 -14.54
N THR A 339 -11.27 31.24 -14.51
CA THR A 339 -11.24 29.78 -14.65
C THR A 339 -11.13 29.13 -13.27
N GLU A 340 -12.00 28.17 -12.98
CA GLU A 340 -11.95 27.36 -11.76
C GLU A 340 -10.98 26.20 -11.95
N TYR A 341 -10.10 26.01 -10.95
CA TYR A 341 -9.12 24.92 -10.87
C TYR A 341 -9.39 24.11 -9.61
N CYS A 342 -9.69 22.83 -9.79
CA CYS A 342 -10.04 21.91 -8.71
C CYS A 342 -8.98 20.82 -8.49
N VAL A 343 -7.76 21.00 -9.00
CA VAL A 343 -6.76 19.92 -9.11
C VAL A 343 -6.47 19.25 -7.78
N GLU A 344 -6.32 20.01 -6.69
CA GLU A 344 -6.14 19.46 -5.35
C GLU A 344 -7.35 18.63 -4.90
N ARG A 345 -8.57 19.09 -5.18
CA ARG A 345 -9.81 18.38 -4.87
C ARG A 345 -9.93 17.08 -5.68
N ASP A 346 -9.60 17.14 -6.96
CA ASP A 346 -9.72 16.01 -7.89
C ASP A 346 -8.71 14.92 -7.52
N LEU A 347 -7.46 15.30 -7.24
CA LEU A 347 -6.43 14.38 -6.74
C LEU A 347 -6.82 13.80 -5.38
N TRP A 348 -7.18 14.65 -4.41
CA TRP A 348 -7.52 14.19 -3.06
C TRP A 348 -8.71 13.23 -3.06
N ASN A 349 -9.79 13.55 -3.77
CA ASN A 349 -10.93 12.64 -3.90
C ASN A 349 -10.57 11.37 -4.69
N GLY A 350 -9.75 11.51 -5.73
CA GLY A 350 -9.24 10.41 -6.53
C GLY A 350 -8.43 9.41 -5.71
N PHE A 351 -7.63 9.84 -4.74
CA PHE A 351 -6.89 8.94 -3.84
C PHE A 351 -7.83 8.03 -3.04
N TYR A 352 -8.90 8.59 -2.49
CA TYR A 352 -9.91 7.83 -1.75
C TYR A 352 -10.70 6.88 -2.64
N GLU A 353 -11.08 7.34 -3.84
CA GLU A 353 -11.81 6.53 -4.81
C GLU A 353 -10.97 5.37 -5.33
N ASP A 354 -9.72 5.61 -5.71
CA ASP A 354 -8.77 4.58 -6.13
C ASP A 354 -8.55 3.54 -5.02
N PHE A 355 -8.35 3.98 -3.77
CA PHE A 355 -8.19 3.06 -2.64
C PHE A 355 -9.41 2.14 -2.50
N MET A 356 -10.62 2.70 -2.56
CA MET A 356 -11.86 1.93 -2.43
C MET A 356 -12.12 1.00 -3.62
N GLN A 357 -11.79 1.44 -4.84
CA GLN A 357 -11.88 0.60 -6.03
C GLN A 357 -10.90 -0.58 -5.96
N ARG A 358 -9.65 -0.34 -5.54
CA ARG A 358 -8.66 -1.40 -5.28
C ARG A 358 -9.14 -2.36 -4.19
N ARG A 359 -9.68 -1.84 -3.10
CA ARG A 359 -10.24 -2.65 -2.00
C ARG A 359 -11.33 -3.61 -2.49
N LYS A 360 -12.32 -3.09 -3.23
CA LYS A 360 -13.43 -3.89 -3.78
C LYS A 360 -12.95 -4.97 -4.74
N ARG A 361 -11.87 -4.70 -5.48
CA ARG A 361 -11.32 -5.65 -6.45
C ARG A 361 -10.47 -6.74 -5.80
N ILE A 362 -9.74 -6.41 -4.75
CA ILE A 362 -8.71 -7.29 -4.17
C ILE A 362 -9.27 -8.18 -3.05
N CYS A 363 -10.25 -7.73 -2.27
CA CYS A 363 -10.57 -8.35 -0.96
C CYS A 363 -11.86 -9.20 -0.84
#